data_AF-A0A8E6EYV2-F1
#
_entry.id   AF-A0A8E6EYV2-F1
#
_cell.length_a   1.000
_cell.length_b   1.000
_cell.length_c   1.000
_cell.angle_alpha   90.00
_cell.angle_beta   90.00
_cell.angle_gamma   90.00
#
_symmetry.space_group_name_H-M   'P 1'
#
loop_
_entity.id
_entity.type
_entity.pdbx_description
1 polymer ?
#
loop_
_entity_poly.entity_id
_entity_poly.type
_entity_poly.pdbx_seq_one_letter_code
_entity_poly.pdbx_strand_id
1 'polypeptide(L)'
;MKKILSVLWLGLAASVAHGGVFSTTDPFPFVSDSKGAILPLAFVDFKLLMGEWLAVPAPAGEKLRKQLEEQVANFKKGDVNRLGPEEISTYAAALIRLNKIDEALNVLLNASRNRAQDGFLVQSELAHVHYLRGEYREALEAESTALRDYPPPKKFGSLKPEQWAWILKVEKEFVLPMYRLRRDETKSRAIRVFDAPDELFPYRNPRDKSDVQVINWKSSPDYPAQPIPETDKSKIPADALSALQWMMLNNPTDTRLYWLMGEVFNFRGEHDTAVKIFDESVDAPRNYTSSLLMEHRQALHQSLQAQAEVKKADEEKAANDDRKMLRYISIGIGAIIVVLLILHVRNLIRRMSQ
;
A
#
# COMPACT_ATOMS: atom_id res chain seq x y z
N MET A 1 19.05 19.40 25.58
CA MET A 1 18.68 18.05 25.09
C MET A 1 17.20 17.81 25.39
N LYS A 2 16.31 18.05 24.40
CA LYS A 2 14.87 17.80 24.54
C LYS A 2 14.62 16.33 24.22
N LYS A 3 14.29 15.53 25.22
CA LYS A 3 13.85 14.14 25.05
C LYS A 3 12.46 14.17 24.42
N ILE A 4 12.35 13.75 23.17
CA ILE A 4 11.07 13.48 22.52
C ILE A 4 10.52 12.22 23.19
N LEU A 5 9.47 12.40 23.99
CA LEU A 5 8.73 11.31 24.61
C LEU A 5 7.87 10.67 23.50
N SER A 6 8.32 9.56 22.95
CA SER A 6 7.50 8.71 22.08
C SER A 6 6.44 8.04 22.96
N VAL A 7 5.23 8.60 22.95
CA VAL A 7 4.06 8.00 23.60
C VAL A 7 3.66 6.78 22.78
N LEU A 8 4.06 5.58 23.25
CA LEU A 8 3.46 4.33 22.80
C LEU A 8 2.01 4.28 23.31
N TRP A 9 1.07 4.59 22.43
CA TRP A 9 -0.34 4.26 22.65
C TRP A 9 -0.52 2.75 22.45
N LEU A 10 -0.38 2.01 23.54
CA LEU A 10 -0.76 0.60 23.65
C LEU A 10 -2.13 0.55 24.33
N GLY A 11 -3.18 0.35 23.54
CA GLY A 11 -4.49 -0.02 24.06
C GLY A 11 -5.65 0.70 23.42
N LEU A 12 -6.35 -0.01 22.53
CA LEU A 12 -7.80 -0.21 22.59
C LEU A 12 -8.15 -1.31 21.58
N ALA A 13 -9.05 -2.20 21.99
CA ALA A 13 -9.48 -3.38 21.23
C ALA A 13 -9.70 -3.02 19.76
N ALA A 14 -9.07 -3.79 18.86
CA ALA A 14 -9.22 -3.63 17.43
C ALA A 14 -10.71 -3.80 17.07
N SER A 15 -11.42 -2.67 16.95
CA SER A 15 -12.54 -2.58 16.03
C SER A 15 -11.94 -2.94 14.68
N VAL A 16 -12.21 -4.17 14.23
CA VAL A 16 -11.69 -4.73 13.00
C VAL A 16 -12.05 -3.73 11.91
N ALA A 17 -11.05 -3.02 11.41
CA ALA A 17 -11.23 -2.08 10.31
C ALA A 17 -11.74 -2.87 9.11
N HIS A 18 -12.61 -2.34 8.26
CA HIS A 18 -13.16 -3.13 7.14
C HIS A 18 -13.14 -2.25 5.88
N GLY A 19 -12.05 -2.31 5.11
CA GLY A 19 -11.93 -1.55 3.87
C GLY A 19 -12.64 -2.21 2.68
N GLY A 20 -13.20 -1.36 1.80
CA GLY A 20 -13.51 -1.70 0.42
C GLY A 20 -14.95 -2.12 0.15
N VAL A 21 -15.58 -1.41 -0.79
CA VAL A 21 -17.02 -1.29 -1.07
C VAL A 21 -17.73 -0.39 -0.06
N PHE A 22 -18.65 0.46 -0.54
CA PHE A 22 -19.32 1.47 0.27
C PHE A 22 -20.27 0.81 1.27
N SER A 23 -19.86 0.77 2.53
CA SER A 23 -20.66 0.18 3.59
C SER A 23 -20.65 1.10 4.80
N THR A 24 -21.84 1.36 5.32
CA THR A 24 -22.04 2.23 6.48
C THR A 24 -21.68 1.55 7.80
N THR A 25 -21.58 0.23 7.80
CA THR A 25 -21.25 -0.57 8.99
C THR A 25 -19.75 -0.77 9.15
N ASP A 26 -18.98 -0.46 8.12
CA ASP A 26 -17.56 -0.77 8.11
C ASP A 26 -16.72 0.38 8.63
N PRO A 27 -15.85 0.13 9.63
CA PRO A 27 -14.90 1.12 10.09
C PRO A 27 -13.88 1.47 9.01
N PHE A 28 -13.67 2.78 8.86
CA PHE A 28 -12.64 3.33 7.99
C PHE A 28 -11.23 3.03 8.57
N PRO A 29 -10.37 2.30 7.85
CA PRO A 29 -9.11 1.83 8.40
C PRO A 29 -8.07 2.92 8.60
N PHE A 30 -8.13 4.01 7.83
CA PHE A 30 -7.05 5.00 7.81
C PHE A 30 -7.23 6.11 8.85
N VAL A 31 -6.10 6.63 9.30
CA VAL A 31 -6.04 7.77 10.22
C VAL A 31 -5.81 9.05 9.44
N SER A 32 -6.52 10.11 9.80
CA SER A 32 -6.23 11.46 9.32
C SER A 32 -5.21 12.14 10.22
N ASP A 33 -4.23 12.83 9.63
CA ASP A 33 -3.30 13.67 10.37
C ASP A 33 -3.97 14.98 10.85
N SER A 34 -3.21 15.85 11.51
CA SER A 34 -3.71 17.15 12.00
C SER A 34 -4.14 18.12 10.90
N LYS A 35 -3.78 17.84 9.64
CA LYS A 35 -4.15 18.62 8.45
C LYS A 35 -5.27 17.96 7.64
N GLY A 36 -5.80 16.82 8.11
CA GLY A 36 -6.84 16.06 7.43
C GLY A 36 -6.31 15.15 6.31
N ALA A 37 -5.00 15.02 6.14
CA ALA A 37 -4.42 14.10 5.15
C ALA A 37 -4.56 12.66 5.63
N ILE A 38 -4.99 11.77 4.73
CA ILE A 38 -5.18 10.35 5.02
C ILE A 38 -3.84 9.63 4.91
N LEU A 39 -3.33 9.16 6.05
CA LEU A 39 -2.04 8.48 6.13
C LEU A 39 -2.17 7.00 5.74
N PRO A 40 -1.15 6.43 5.08
CA PRO A 40 -1.17 5.01 4.78
C PRO A 40 -1.04 4.20 6.08
N LEU A 41 -1.64 3.01 6.09
CA LEU A 41 -1.42 2.03 7.13
C LEU A 41 0.04 1.57 7.10
N ALA A 42 0.59 1.21 8.27
CA ALA A 42 1.82 0.44 8.30
C ALA A 42 1.62 -0.86 7.53
N PHE A 43 2.67 -1.32 6.82
CA PHE A 43 2.53 -2.47 5.93
C PHE A 43 2.03 -3.74 6.65
N VAL A 44 2.45 -3.95 7.90
CA VAL A 44 2.00 -5.09 8.72
C VAL A 44 0.50 -5.01 9.02
N ASP A 45 0.00 -3.84 9.40
CA ASP A 45 -1.42 -3.63 9.72
C ASP A 45 -2.29 -3.77 8.46
N PHE A 46 -1.82 -3.20 7.34
CA PHE A 46 -2.45 -3.38 6.04
C PHE A 46 -2.53 -4.86 5.63
N LYS A 47 -1.43 -5.62 5.80
CA LYS A 47 -1.37 -7.05 5.48
C LYS A 47 -2.32 -7.87 6.34
N LEU A 48 -2.43 -7.56 7.63
CA LEU A 48 -3.37 -8.21 8.53
C LEU A 48 -4.80 -8.01 8.03
N LEU A 49 -5.16 -6.75 7.78
CA LEU A 49 -6.48 -6.39 7.29
C LEU A 49 -6.83 -7.02 5.93
N MET A 50 -5.90 -6.98 4.98
CA MET A 50 -6.08 -7.65 3.68
C MET A 50 -6.20 -9.17 3.84
N GLY A 51 -5.46 -9.77 4.76
CA GLY A 51 -5.51 -11.19 5.07
C GLY A 51 -6.85 -11.64 5.65
N GLU A 52 -7.48 -10.82 6.50
CA GLU A 52 -8.82 -11.07 7.03
C GLU A 52 -9.86 -11.14 5.90
N TRP A 53 -9.78 -10.26 4.91
CA TRP A 53 -10.66 -10.27 3.75
C TRP A 53 -10.46 -11.48 2.84
N LEU A 54 -9.21 -11.80 2.53
CA LEU A 54 -8.88 -13.00 1.75
C LEU A 54 -9.31 -14.30 2.47
N ALA A 55 -9.42 -14.26 3.80
CA ALA A 55 -9.85 -15.39 4.60
C ALA A 55 -11.37 -15.57 4.66
N VAL A 56 -12.20 -14.59 4.25
CA VAL A 56 -13.68 -14.68 4.31
C VAL A 56 -14.22 -15.94 3.61
N PRO A 57 -13.76 -16.33 2.40
CA PRO A 57 -14.20 -17.56 1.76
C PRO A 57 -13.66 -18.84 2.41
N ALA A 58 -12.66 -18.74 3.30
CA ALA A 58 -11.95 -19.85 3.91
C ALA A 58 -12.42 -20.10 5.37
N PRO A 59 -12.11 -21.28 5.95
CA PRO A 59 -12.43 -21.56 7.36
C PRO A 59 -11.83 -20.55 8.34
N ALA A 60 -10.65 -19.99 8.04
CA ALA A 60 -9.98 -19.01 8.88
C ALA A 60 -10.80 -17.71 9.07
N GLY A 61 -11.66 -17.36 8.11
CA GLY A 61 -12.55 -16.19 8.18
C GLY A 61 -13.95 -16.49 8.69
N GLU A 62 -14.21 -17.67 9.31
CA GLU A 62 -15.57 -18.11 9.67
C GLU A 62 -16.35 -17.08 10.49
N LYS A 63 -15.71 -16.39 11.44
CA LYS A 63 -16.36 -15.37 12.26
C LYS A 63 -16.90 -14.21 11.41
N LEU A 64 -16.03 -13.63 10.58
CA LEU A 64 -16.38 -12.49 9.72
C LEU A 64 -17.40 -12.91 8.65
N ARG A 65 -17.23 -14.10 8.06
CA ARG A 65 -18.19 -14.69 7.13
C ARG A 65 -19.58 -14.81 7.76
N LYS A 66 -19.70 -15.34 8.98
CA LYS A 66 -20.99 -15.45 9.70
C LYS A 66 -21.63 -14.08 9.94
N GLN A 67 -20.84 -13.07 10.30
CA GLN A 67 -21.34 -11.70 10.48
C GLN A 67 -21.91 -11.12 9.18
N LEU A 68 -21.19 -11.30 8.05
CA LEU A 68 -21.66 -10.87 6.74
C LEU A 68 -22.89 -11.65 6.27
N GLU A 69 -22.95 -12.96 6.52
CA GLU A 69 -24.10 -13.81 6.20
C GLU A 69 -25.35 -13.39 7.01
N GLU A 70 -25.18 -13.08 8.30
CA GLU A 70 -26.25 -12.55 9.15
C GLU A 70 -26.73 -11.19 8.65
N GLN A 71 -25.81 -10.30 8.28
CA GLN A 71 -26.13 -9.01 7.69
C GLN A 71 -26.95 -9.16 6.39
N VAL A 72 -26.51 -10.02 5.47
CA VAL A 72 -27.24 -10.35 4.23
C VAL A 72 -28.63 -10.93 4.56
N ALA A 73 -28.74 -11.83 5.53
CA ALA A 73 -30.01 -12.41 5.93
C ALA A 73 -30.97 -11.36 6.49
N ASN A 74 -30.46 -10.37 7.22
CA ASN A 74 -31.26 -9.27 7.76
C ASN A 74 -31.81 -8.36 6.65
N PHE A 75 -31.00 -8.03 5.63
CA PHE A 75 -31.50 -7.29 4.45
C PHE A 75 -32.55 -8.10 3.66
N LYS A 76 -32.36 -9.42 3.49
CA LYS A 76 -33.31 -10.30 2.79
C LYS A 76 -34.66 -10.47 3.50
N LYS A 77 -34.71 -10.31 4.83
CA LYS A 77 -35.97 -10.31 5.60
C LYS A 77 -36.79 -9.03 5.37
N GLY A 78 -36.13 -7.93 5.00
CA GLY A 78 -36.78 -6.67 4.65
C GLY A 78 -37.28 -6.63 3.21
N ASP A 79 -38.09 -5.62 2.89
CA ASP A 79 -38.44 -5.31 1.49
C ASP A 79 -37.29 -4.52 0.86
N VAL A 80 -36.47 -5.21 0.05
CA VAL A 80 -35.29 -4.62 -0.62
C VAL A 80 -35.66 -3.39 -1.46
N ASN A 81 -36.90 -3.29 -1.96
CA ASN A 81 -37.36 -2.13 -2.75
C ASN A 81 -37.62 -0.89 -1.90
N ARG A 82 -37.63 -1.01 -0.56
CA ARG A 82 -37.78 0.10 0.38
C ARG A 82 -36.47 0.57 0.99
N LEU A 83 -35.38 -0.15 0.75
CA LEU A 83 -34.06 0.21 1.24
C LEU A 83 -33.59 1.51 0.58
N GLY A 84 -32.99 2.40 1.35
CA GLY A 84 -32.33 3.60 0.81
C GLY A 84 -31.01 3.27 0.10
N PRO A 85 -30.42 4.23 -0.64
CA PRO A 85 -29.15 4.02 -1.35
C PRO A 85 -28.01 3.51 -0.46
N GLU A 86 -27.87 4.03 0.77
CA GLU A 86 -26.83 3.59 1.72
C GLU A 86 -27.04 2.14 2.21
N GLU A 87 -28.29 1.73 2.40
CA GLU A 87 -28.64 0.37 2.83
C GLU A 87 -28.43 -0.64 1.69
N ILE A 88 -28.82 -0.26 0.45
CA ILE A 88 -28.53 -1.05 -0.75
C ILE A 88 -27.02 -1.23 -0.92
N SER A 89 -26.27 -0.15 -0.79
CA SER A 89 -24.81 -0.15 -0.88
C SER A 89 -24.19 -1.10 0.14
N THR A 90 -24.59 -0.93 1.42
CA THR A 90 -24.15 -1.80 2.52
C THR A 90 -24.52 -3.28 2.29
N TYR A 91 -25.70 -3.55 1.72
CA TYR A 91 -26.13 -4.91 1.38
C TYR A 91 -25.27 -5.51 0.27
N ALA A 92 -25.04 -4.78 -0.81
CA ALA A 92 -24.22 -5.25 -1.93
C ALA A 92 -22.74 -5.40 -1.53
N ALA A 93 -22.19 -4.53 -0.69
CA ALA A 93 -20.86 -4.68 -0.09
C ALA A 93 -20.69 -6.01 0.65
N ALA A 94 -21.68 -6.40 1.47
CA ALA A 94 -21.65 -7.68 2.16
C ALA A 94 -21.70 -8.86 1.19
N LEU A 95 -22.50 -8.78 0.12
CA LEU A 95 -22.55 -9.80 -0.94
C LEU A 95 -21.22 -9.92 -1.68
N ILE A 96 -20.58 -8.80 -2.03
CA ILE A 96 -19.28 -8.77 -2.73
C ILE A 96 -18.20 -9.47 -1.89
N ARG A 97 -18.12 -9.18 -0.59
CA ARG A 97 -17.15 -9.82 0.32
C ARG A 97 -17.39 -11.30 0.54
N LEU A 98 -18.64 -11.73 0.48
CA LEU A 98 -19.00 -13.15 0.47
C LEU A 98 -18.75 -13.83 -0.89
N ASN A 99 -18.14 -13.12 -1.86
CA ASN A 99 -17.93 -13.55 -3.23
C ASN A 99 -19.23 -13.94 -3.96
N LYS A 100 -20.35 -13.29 -3.62
CA LYS A 100 -21.67 -13.48 -4.23
C LYS A 100 -21.92 -12.40 -5.29
N ILE A 101 -21.01 -12.32 -6.26
CA ILE A 101 -20.93 -11.21 -7.23
C ILE A 101 -22.21 -11.09 -8.08
N ASP A 102 -22.80 -12.22 -8.49
CA ASP A 102 -24.08 -12.23 -9.25
C ASP A 102 -25.27 -11.74 -8.41
N GLU A 103 -25.33 -12.11 -7.12
CA GLU A 103 -26.39 -11.61 -6.23
C GLU A 103 -26.26 -10.09 -6.04
N ALA A 104 -25.03 -9.60 -5.83
CA ALA A 104 -24.75 -8.17 -5.72
C ALA A 104 -25.17 -7.42 -7.00
N LEU A 105 -24.82 -7.95 -8.18
CA LEU A 105 -25.22 -7.39 -9.47
C LEU A 105 -26.74 -7.25 -9.57
N ASN A 106 -27.49 -8.30 -9.22
CA ASN A 106 -28.95 -8.27 -9.30
C ASN A 106 -29.59 -7.24 -8.37
N VAL A 107 -29.06 -7.10 -7.15
CA VAL A 107 -29.53 -6.08 -6.19
C VAL A 107 -29.28 -4.68 -6.74
N LEU A 108 -28.07 -4.40 -7.24
CA LEU A 108 -27.68 -3.10 -7.76
C LEU A 108 -28.40 -2.73 -9.06
N LEU A 109 -28.59 -3.68 -9.98
CA LEU A 109 -29.36 -3.47 -11.22
C LEU A 109 -30.85 -3.21 -10.95
N ASN A 110 -31.42 -3.81 -9.90
CA ASN A 110 -32.80 -3.49 -9.51
C ASN A 110 -32.88 -2.09 -8.90
N ALA A 111 -31.94 -1.75 -8.01
CA ALA A 111 -31.87 -0.43 -7.39
C ALA A 111 -31.64 0.68 -8.42
N SER A 112 -30.78 0.48 -9.42
CA SER A 112 -30.50 1.49 -10.46
C SER A 112 -31.70 1.78 -11.38
N ARG A 113 -32.68 0.88 -11.48
CA ARG A 113 -33.95 1.12 -12.19
C ARG A 113 -34.90 2.02 -11.40
N ASN A 114 -34.73 2.10 -10.09
CA ASN A 114 -35.55 2.92 -9.21
C ASN A 114 -34.82 4.22 -8.87
N ARG A 115 -35.29 5.34 -9.41
CA ARG A 115 -34.68 6.67 -9.19
C ARG A 115 -34.53 7.06 -7.72
N ALA A 116 -35.34 6.50 -6.81
CA ALA A 116 -35.22 6.77 -5.38
C ALA A 116 -34.05 6.01 -4.71
N GLN A 117 -33.62 4.90 -5.30
CA GLN A 117 -32.54 4.03 -4.79
C GLN A 117 -31.25 4.20 -5.57
N ASP A 118 -31.33 4.59 -6.84
CA ASP A 118 -30.18 4.93 -7.68
C ASP A 118 -29.41 6.14 -7.11
N GLY A 119 -28.16 6.28 -7.52
CA GLY A 119 -27.30 7.35 -7.03
C GLY A 119 -25.82 7.01 -7.14
N PHE A 120 -25.00 7.91 -6.60
CA PHE A 120 -23.55 7.77 -6.59
C PHE A 120 -23.09 6.41 -6.04
N LEU A 121 -23.61 6.01 -4.87
CA LEU A 121 -23.22 4.77 -4.19
C LEU A 121 -23.56 3.52 -5.02
N VAL A 122 -24.80 3.42 -5.50
CA VAL A 122 -25.25 2.27 -6.30
C VAL A 122 -24.47 2.17 -7.61
N GLN A 123 -24.23 3.27 -8.30
CA GLN A 123 -23.49 3.26 -9.56
C GLN A 123 -22.00 2.92 -9.37
N SER A 124 -21.36 3.43 -8.32
CA SER A 124 -19.95 3.12 -8.06
C SER A 124 -19.76 1.66 -7.61
N GLU A 125 -20.68 1.10 -6.82
CA GLU A 125 -20.64 -0.34 -6.51
C GLU A 125 -20.97 -1.21 -7.73
N LEU A 126 -21.91 -0.79 -8.58
CA LEU A 126 -22.19 -1.47 -9.84
C LEU A 126 -20.96 -1.50 -10.73
N ALA A 127 -20.20 -0.40 -10.78
CA ALA A 127 -18.92 -0.33 -11.46
C ALA A 127 -17.92 -1.35 -10.92
N HIS A 128 -17.82 -1.45 -9.60
CA HIS A 128 -16.95 -2.42 -8.95
C HIS A 128 -17.36 -3.87 -9.23
N VAL A 129 -18.65 -4.19 -9.20
CA VAL A 129 -19.17 -5.52 -9.55
C VAL A 129 -18.83 -5.88 -11.01
N HIS A 130 -19.02 -4.95 -11.95
CA HIS A 130 -18.62 -5.16 -13.35
C HIS A 130 -17.10 -5.36 -13.48
N TYR A 131 -16.30 -4.61 -12.72
CA TYR A 131 -14.85 -4.79 -12.70
C TYR A 131 -14.45 -6.19 -12.22
N LEU A 132 -15.03 -6.68 -11.13
CA LEU A 132 -14.78 -8.03 -10.60
C LEU A 132 -15.19 -9.14 -11.57
N ARG A 133 -16.15 -8.87 -12.45
CA ARG A 133 -16.58 -9.78 -13.54
C ARG A 133 -15.72 -9.69 -14.79
N GLY A 134 -14.74 -8.78 -14.84
CA GLY A 134 -13.94 -8.50 -16.04
C GLY A 134 -14.69 -7.70 -17.12
N GLU A 135 -15.87 -7.17 -16.81
CA GLU A 135 -16.72 -6.36 -17.70
C GLU A 135 -16.25 -4.89 -17.65
N TYR A 136 -14.99 -4.64 -18.03
CA TYR A 136 -14.33 -3.34 -17.78
C TYR A 136 -14.96 -2.15 -18.52
N ARG A 137 -15.70 -2.39 -19.60
CA ARG A 137 -16.42 -1.32 -20.32
C ARG A 137 -17.58 -0.83 -19.47
N GLU A 138 -18.40 -1.75 -18.99
CA GLU A 138 -19.54 -1.53 -18.12
C GLU A 138 -19.09 -0.93 -16.79
N ALA A 139 -17.97 -1.42 -16.23
CA ALA A 139 -17.34 -0.84 -15.04
C ALA A 139 -17.00 0.64 -15.23
N LEU A 140 -16.32 0.97 -16.33
CA LEU A 140 -15.97 2.36 -16.62
C LEU A 140 -17.22 3.25 -16.84
N GLU A 141 -18.25 2.73 -17.51
CA GLU A 141 -19.48 3.47 -17.78
C GLU A 141 -20.25 3.77 -16.48
N ALA A 142 -20.41 2.78 -15.61
CA ALA A 142 -21.06 2.94 -14.32
C ALA A 142 -20.31 3.93 -13.42
N GLU A 143 -18.98 3.83 -13.33
CA GLU A 143 -18.16 4.77 -12.51
C GLU A 143 -18.19 6.19 -13.08
N SER A 144 -18.16 6.31 -14.41
CA SER A 144 -18.31 7.62 -15.07
C SER A 144 -19.68 8.25 -14.80
N THR A 145 -20.74 7.43 -14.81
CA THR A 145 -22.11 7.84 -14.47
C THR A 145 -22.20 8.27 -13.01
N ALA A 146 -21.63 7.49 -12.08
CA ALA A 146 -21.56 7.83 -10.67
C ALA A 146 -20.95 9.21 -10.45
N LEU A 147 -19.75 9.45 -10.99
CA LEU A 147 -19.00 10.69 -10.79
C LEU A 147 -19.56 11.91 -11.53
N ARG A 148 -20.26 11.72 -12.66
CA ARG A 148 -20.76 12.81 -13.51
C ARG A 148 -22.20 13.19 -13.20
N ASP A 149 -23.07 12.19 -13.07
CA ASP A 149 -24.52 12.39 -13.12
C ASP A 149 -25.15 12.41 -11.72
N TYR A 150 -24.47 11.83 -10.73
CA TYR A 150 -24.96 11.73 -9.36
C TYR A 150 -24.10 12.54 -8.39
N PRO A 151 -24.66 13.55 -7.69
CA PRO A 151 -23.93 14.20 -6.61
C PRO A 151 -23.71 13.17 -5.49
N PRO A 152 -22.48 13.02 -4.99
CA PRO A 152 -22.23 12.14 -3.85
C PRO A 152 -22.99 12.66 -2.61
N PRO A 153 -23.42 11.78 -1.70
CA PRO A 153 -24.05 12.21 -0.45
C PRO A 153 -23.09 13.11 0.34
N LYS A 154 -23.63 14.08 1.09
CA LYS A 154 -22.80 15.04 1.86
C LYS A 154 -22.07 14.39 3.04
N LYS A 155 -22.57 13.26 3.51
CA LYS A 155 -22.03 12.43 4.59
C LYS A 155 -22.27 10.98 4.21
N PHE A 156 -21.45 10.08 4.71
CA PHE A 156 -21.61 8.64 4.50
C PHE A 156 -21.26 7.89 5.79
N GLY A 157 -22.24 7.19 6.37
CA GLY A 157 -22.06 6.47 7.63
C GLY A 157 -21.45 7.33 8.74
N SER A 158 -20.44 6.79 9.42
CA SER A 158 -19.69 7.47 10.48
C SER A 158 -18.43 8.21 9.99
N LEU A 159 -18.25 8.38 8.68
CA LEU A 159 -17.05 9.02 8.13
C LEU A 159 -17.00 10.50 8.45
N LYS A 160 -15.80 10.99 8.77
CA LYS A 160 -15.54 12.43 8.86
C LYS A 160 -15.58 13.06 7.46
N PRO A 161 -15.92 14.36 7.33
CA PRO A 161 -15.98 15.03 6.04
C PRO A 161 -14.69 14.92 5.21
N GLU A 162 -13.51 15.02 5.85
CA GLU A 162 -12.21 14.89 5.19
C GLU A 162 -11.93 13.47 4.68
N GLN A 163 -12.37 12.44 5.42
CA GLN A 163 -12.24 11.04 5.01
C GLN A 163 -13.14 10.77 3.81
N TRP A 164 -14.38 11.27 3.84
CA TRP A 164 -15.30 11.13 2.73
C TRP A 164 -14.82 11.85 1.48
N ALA A 165 -14.35 13.10 1.62
CA ALA A 165 -13.77 13.85 0.50
C ALA A 165 -12.55 13.15 -0.10
N TRP A 166 -11.72 12.51 0.74
CA TRP A 166 -10.60 11.72 0.26
C TRP A 166 -11.04 10.46 -0.51
N ILE A 167 -12.05 9.72 -0.05
CA ILE A 167 -12.58 8.57 -0.80
C ILE A 167 -13.10 9.01 -2.18
N LEU A 168 -13.86 10.11 -2.25
CA LEU A 168 -14.33 10.66 -3.52
C LEU A 168 -13.19 11.08 -4.46
N LYS A 169 -12.09 11.62 -3.89
CA LYS A 169 -10.86 11.85 -4.64
C LYS A 169 -10.30 10.53 -5.16
N VAL A 170 -10.27 9.48 -4.33
CA VAL A 170 -9.72 8.17 -4.72
C VAL A 170 -10.48 7.57 -5.90
N GLU A 171 -11.81 7.57 -5.85
CA GLU A 171 -12.68 7.10 -6.94
C GLU A 171 -12.36 7.82 -8.26
N LYS A 172 -12.28 9.15 -8.19
CA LYS A 172 -12.05 10.00 -9.37
C LYS A 172 -10.63 9.88 -9.95
N GLU A 173 -9.62 9.89 -9.09
CA GLU A 173 -8.21 10.04 -9.49
C GLU A 173 -7.48 8.72 -9.66
N PHE A 174 -7.96 7.61 -9.09
CA PHE A 174 -7.30 6.30 -9.19
C PHE A 174 -8.22 5.21 -9.73
N VAL A 175 -9.43 5.04 -9.18
CA VAL A 175 -10.34 3.94 -9.59
C VAL A 175 -10.83 4.13 -11.03
N LEU A 176 -11.35 5.31 -11.38
CA LEU A 176 -11.82 5.61 -12.73
C LEU A 176 -10.69 5.46 -13.78
N PRO A 177 -9.46 6.01 -13.57
CA PRO A 177 -8.33 5.73 -14.44
C PRO A 177 -7.96 4.25 -14.54
N MET A 178 -7.99 3.50 -13.44
CA MET A 178 -7.74 2.06 -13.46
C MET A 178 -8.75 1.33 -14.37
N TYR A 179 -10.05 1.58 -14.21
CA TYR A 179 -11.07 0.98 -15.07
C TYR A 179 -10.86 1.34 -16.55
N ARG A 180 -10.44 2.58 -16.82
CA ARG A 180 -10.10 3.02 -18.19
C ARG A 180 -8.92 2.24 -18.76
N LEU A 181 -7.84 2.07 -17.99
CA LEU A 181 -6.67 1.31 -18.38
C LEU A 181 -7.09 -0.13 -18.72
N ARG A 182 -7.74 -0.85 -17.81
CA ARG A 182 -8.14 -2.25 -18.01
C ARG A 182 -9.13 -2.43 -19.17
N ARG A 183 -10.01 -1.47 -19.42
CA ARG A 183 -10.87 -1.46 -20.63
C ARG A 183 -10.05 -1.30 -21.92
N ASP A 184 -9.06 -0.43 -21.93
CA ASP A 184 -8.26 -0.20 -23.14
C ASP A 184 -7.34 -1.40 -23.44
N GLU A 185 -6.93 -2.14 -22.42
CA GLU A 185 -6.23 -3.41 -22.55
C GLU A 185 -7.07 -4.45 -23.31
N THR A 186 -8.35 -4.60 -22.98
CA THR A 186 -9.24 -5.58 -23.64
C THR A 186 -9.57 -5.22 -25.10
N LYS A 187 -9.42 -3.96 -25.50
CA LYS A 187 -9.60 -3.55 -26.91
C LYS A 187 -8.41 -3.91 -27.78
N SER A 188 -7.22 -4.03 -27.19
CA SER A 188 -6.03 -4.34 -27.96
C SER A 188 -6.15 -5.77 -28.50
N ARG A 189 -6.40 -5.91 -29.81
CA ARG A 189 -6.57 -7.21 -30.49
C ARG A 189 -5.31 -8.09 -30.45
N ALA A 190 -4.18 -7.52 -30.08
CA ALA A 190 -2.98 -8.29 -29.84
C ALA A 190 -3.19 -9.03 -28.52
N ILE A 191 -3.05 -10.36 -28.55
CA ILE A 191 -2.96 -11.23 -27.37
C ILE A 191 -1.63 -10.88 -26.66
N ARG A 192 -1.51 -9.67 -26.14
CA ARG A 192 -0.40 -9.24 -25.32
C ARG A 192 -0.90 -9.31 -23.89
N VAL A 193 -0.30 -10.20 -23.13
CA VAL A 193 -0.41 -10.15 -21.68
C VAL A 193 0.17 -8.79 -21.28
N PHE A 194 -0.63 -7.98 -20.59
CA PHE A 194 -0.16 -6.69 -20.08
C PHE A 194 0.73 -6.97 -18.88
N ASP A 195 2.03 -7.09 -19.13
CA ASP A 195 3.02 -7.52 -18.16
C ASP A 195 3.56 -6.39 -17.28
N ALA A 196 2.93 -5.21 -17.28
CA ALA A 196 3.40 -4.03 -16.54
C ALA A 196 2.47 -3.67 -15.37
N PRO A 197 2.97 -2.97 -14.34
CA PRO A 197 2.11 -2.43 -13.30
C PRO A 197 1.20 -1.37 -13.91
N ASP A 198 0.07 -1.11 -13.24
CA ASP A 198 -0.86 -0.09 -13.71
C ASP A 198 -0.21 1.30 -13.69
N GLU A 199 -0.29 2.02 -14.81
CA GLU A 199 0.21 3.39 -14.93
C GLU A 199 -0.77 4.38 -14.27
N LEU A 200 -1.04 4.20 -12.96
CA LEU A 200 -1.91 5.09 -12.18
C LEU A 200 -1.21 6.42 -11.83
N PHE A 201 0.12 6.49 -12.00
CA PHE A 201 0.93 7.66 -11.67
C PHE A 201 1.84 8.09 -12.84
N PRO A 202 2.00 9.40 -13.09
CA PRO A 202 1.35 10.53 -12.46
C PRO A 202 0.01 10.85 -13.13
N TYR A 203 -0.75 11.64 -12.40
CA TYR A 203 -1.96 12.25 -12.89
C TYR A 203 -1.70 13.04 -14.18
N ARG A 204 -2.32 12.59 -15.27
CA ARG A 204 -2.43 13.34 -16.53
C ARG A 204 -3.18 14.63 -16.24
N ASN A 205 -2.54 15.79 -16.35
CA ASN A 205 -3.30 17.04 -16.47
C ASN A 205 -4.17 16.92 -17.73
N PRO A 206 -5.51 16.83 -17.63
CA PRO A 206 -6.35 16.59 -18.80
C PRO A 206 -6.32 17.75 -19.81
N ARG A 207 -5.81 18.93 -19.41
CA ARG A 207 -5.69 20.12 -20.26
C ARG A 207 -4.34 20.25 -20.94
N ASP A 208 -3.28 19.67 -20.39
CA ASP A 208 -1.93 19.77 -20.94
C ASP A 208 -1.40 18.39 -21.30
N LYS A 209 -1.54 18.04 -22.58
CA LYS A 209 -1.06 16.76 -23.13
C LYS A 209 0.46 16.69 -23.24
N SER A 210 1.17 17.81 -23.11
CA SER A 210 2.63 17.88 -23.25
C SER A 210 3.40 17.61 -21.96
N ASP A 211 2.75 17.69 -20.79
CA ASP A 211 3.43 17.59 -19.48
C ASP A 211 3.12 16.30 -18.71
N VAL A 212 2.83 15.20 -19.41
CA VAL A 212 2.56 13.91 -18.78
C VAL A 212 3.88 13.18 -18.56
N GLN A 213 4.52 13.42 -17.42
CA GLN A 213 5.74 12.69 -17.04
C GLN A 213 5.39 11.31 -16.47
N VAL A 214 4.88 10.39 -17.30
CA VAL A 214 4.61 9.00 -16.89
C VAL A 214 5.82 8.41 -16.18
N ILE A 215 5.61 7.89 -14.97
CA ILE A 215 6.64 7.09 -14.31
C ILE A 215 6.74 5.83 -15.15
N ASN A 216 7.77 5.76 -15.98
CA ASN A 216 7.95 4.64 -16.89
C ASN A 216 8.45 3.44 -16.09
N TRP A 217 7.51 2.59 -15.67
CA TRP A 217 7.79 1.33 -15.01
C TRP A 217 8.37 0.26 -15.96
N LYS A 218 8.31 0.45 -17.28
CA LYS A 218 8.46 -0.65 -18.25
C LYS A 218 9.87 -0.95 -18.72
N SER A 219 10.83 -0.02 -18.55
CA SER A 219 12.06 -0.10 -19.34
C SER A 219 13.09 0.96 -18.97
N SER A 220 13.48 1.02 -17.70
CA SER A 220 14.79 1.59 -17.41
C SER A 220 15.80 0.45 -17.41
N PRO A 221 16.82 0.44 -18.30
CA PRO A 221 17.99 -0.42 -18.11
C PRO A 221 18.64 -0.20 -16.74
N ASP A 222 18.33 0.94 -16.11
CA ASP A 222 18.75 1.35 -14.78
C ASP A 222 17.61 1.22 -13.74
N TYR A 223 16.59 0.35 -13.96
CA TYR A 223 15.48 0.13 -13.02
C TYR A 223 16.06 -0.19 -11.63
N PRO A 224 15.59 0.51 -10.58
CA PRO A 224 16.50 1.24 -9.72
C PRO A 224 17.30 0.30 -8.83
N ALA A 225 18.52 0.01 -9.29
CA ALA A 225 19.60 -0.34 -8.39
C ALA A 225 20.12 0.88 -7.61
N GLN A 226 19.64 2.09 -7.93
CA GLN A 226 20.10 3.37 -7.40
C GLN A 226 18.93 4.17 -6.77
N PRO A 227 19.23 5.08 -5.81
CA PRO A 227 18.23 6.00 -5.27
C PRO A 227 17.54 6.78 -6.39
N ILE A 228 16.22 6.79 -6.37
CA ILE A 228 15.42 7.48 -7.37
C ILE A 228 15.68 8.99 -7.26
N PRO A 229 15.88 9.69 -8.39
CA PRO A 229 16.05 11.14 -8.40
C PRO A 229 14.92 11.83 -7.62
N GLU A 230 15.27 12.83 -6.81
CA GLU A 230 14.28 13.59 -6.01
C GLU A 230 13.19 14.23 -6.90
N THR A 231 13.54 14.53 -8.16
CA THR A 231 12.62 15.03 -9.19
C THR A 231 11.51 14.06 -9.54
N ASP A 232 11.72 12.75 -9.41
CA ASP A 232 10.71 11.74 -9.70
C ASP A 232 9.82 11.45 -8.48
N LYS A 233 10.33 11.64 -7.26
CA LYS A 233 9.52 11.48 -6.03
C LYS A 233 8.34 12.43 -5.98
N SER A 234 8.50 13.65 -6.50
CA SER A 234 7.41 14.64 -6.54
C SER A 234 6.27 14.28 -7.51
N LYS A 235 6.49 13.31 -8.41
CA LYS A 235 5.47 12.82 -9.35
C LYS A 235 4.46 11.88 -8.69
N ILE A 236 4.82 11.28 -7.56
CA ILE A 236 3.94 10.40 -6.79
C ILE A 236 3.11 11.27 -5.85
N PRO A 237 1.76 11.24 -5.94
CA PRO A 237 0.89 11.92 -4.99
C PRO A 237 1.23 11.51 -3.55
N ALA A 238 1.19 12.46 -2.61
CA ALA A 238 1.53 12.19 -1.20
C ALA A 238 0.66 11.08 -0.58
N ASP A 239 -0.57 10.92 -1.06
CA ASP A 239 -1.55 9.91 -0.64
C ASP A 239 -1.62 8.69 -1.56
N ALA A 240 -0.70 8.53 -2.52
CA ALA A 240 -0.66 7.41 -3.46
C ALA A 240 -0.68 6.05 -2.75
N LEU A 241 0.10 5.91 -1.67
CA LEU A 241 0.17 4.65 -0.93
C LEU A 241 -1.16 4.36 -0.21
N SER A 242 -1.79 5.36 0.41
CA SER A 242 -3.11 5.21 1.05
C SER A 242 -4.18 4.84 0.02
N ALA A 243 -4.14 5.45 -1.17
CA ALA A 243 -5.07 5.16 -2.25
C ALA A 243 -4.89 3.72 -2.79
N LEU A 244 -3.65 3.27 -3.01
CA LEU A 244 -3.37 1.90 -3.41
C LEU A 244 -3.80 0.89 -2.34
N GLN A 245 -3.55 1.18 -1.07
CA GLN A 245 -4.02 0.34 0.03
C GLN A 245 -5.55 0.26 0.03
N TRP A 246 -6.26 1.38 -0.17
CA TRP A 246 -7.72 1.35 -0.29
C TRP A 246 -8.17 0.48 -1.47
N MET A 247 -7.60 0.69 -2.65
CA MET A 247 -7.93 -0.12 -3.85
C MET A 247 -7.63 -1.61 -3.64
N MET A 248 -6.55 -1.94 -2.94
CA MET A 248 -6.21 -3.33 -2.59
C MET A 248 -7.14 -3.93 -1.56
N LEU A 249 -7.67 -3.16 -0.61
CA LEU A 249 -8.71 -3.65 0.32
C LEU A 249 -10.02 -3.97 -0.42
N ASN A 250 -10.32 -3.22 -1.48
CA ASN A 250 -11.45 -3.50 -2.39
C ASN A 250 -11.16 -4.68 -3.32
N ASN A 251 -9.91 -4.87 -3.74
CA ASN A 251 -9.50 -5.85 -4.75
C ASN A 251 -8.31 -6.67 -4.25
N PRO A 252 -8.46 -7.46 -3.16
CA PRO A 252 -7.31 -8.06 -2.49
C PRO A 252 -6.59 -9.10 -3.36
N THR A 253 -7.25 -9.62 -4.39
CA THR A 253 -6.70 -10.56 -5.36
C THR A 253 -6.03 -9.89 -6.57
N ASP A 254 -6.09 -8.57 -6.75
CA ASP A 254 -5.41 -7.90 -7.87
C ASP A 254 -3.90 -7.84 -7.59
N THR A 255 -3.15 -8.73 -8.26
CA THR A 255 -1.69 -8.79 -8.13
C THR A 255 -0.97 -7.64 -8.84
N ARG A 256 -1.55 -7.03 -9.87
CA ARG A 256 -0.93 -5.86 -10.55
C ARG A 256 -1.01 -4.61 -9.69
N LEU A 257 -2.12 -4.40 -8.97
CA LEU A 257 -2.21 -3.36 -7.94
C LEU A 257 -1.26 -3.63 -6.78
N TYR A 258 -1.13 -4.89 -6.36
CA TYR A 258 -0.21 -5.26 -5.29
C TYR A 258 1.25 -5.00 -5.69
N TRP A 259 1.62 -5.38 -6.92
CA TRP A 259 2.90 -5.06 -7.52
C TRP A 259 3.15 -3.55 -7.58
N LEU A 260 2.20 -2.77 -8.10
CA LEU A 260 2.30 -1.30 -8.13
C LEU A 260 2.49 -0.69 -6.73
N MET A 261 1.93 -1.29 -5.69
CA MET A 261 2.22 -0.86 -4.32
C MET A 261 3.67 -1.12 -3.92
N GLY A 262 4.25 -2.27 -4.29
CA GLY A 262 5.67 -2.58 -4.10
C GLY A 262 6.56 -1.59 -4.84
N GLU A 263 6.18 -1.21 -6.05
CA GLU A 263 6.81 -0.13 -6.79
C GLU A 263 6.80 1.20 -6.03
N VAL A 264 5.66 1.62 -5.47
CA VAL A 264 5.58 2.85 -4.66
C VAL A 264 6.43 2.76 -3.38
N PHE A 265 6.48 1.61 -2.71
CA PHE A 265 7.38 1.40 -1.56
C PHE A 265 8.85 1.52 -1.97
N ASN A 266 9.23 0.92 -3.10
CA ASN A 266 10.59 1.03 -3.64
C ASN A 266 10.93 2.51 -3.89
N PHE A 267 10.00 3.26 -4.48
CA PHE A 267 10.16 4.69 -4.74
C PHE A 267 10.33 5.55 -3.48
N ARG A 268 9.77 5.12 -2.36
CA ARG A 268 9.91 5.79 -1.06
C ARG A 268 11.19 5.39 -0.31
N GLY A 269 12.00 4.50 -0.87
CA GLY A 269 13.19 3.95 -0.22
C GLY A 269 12.88 2.85 0.81
N GLU A 270 11.64 2.35 0.83
CA GLU A 270 11.20 1.26 1.72
C GLU A 270 11.46 -0.09 1.05
N HIS A 271 12.73 -0.33 0.70
CA HIS A 271 13.16 -1.45 -0.17
C HIS A 271 12.83 -2.83 0.40
N ASP A 272 12.96 -3.05 1.71
CA ASP A 272 12.63 -4.34 2.35
C ASP A 272 11.15 -4.70 2.16
N THR A 273 10.26 -3.70 2.30
CA THR A 273 8.83 -3.87 2.09
C THR A 273 8.53 -4.15 0.61
N ALA A 274 9.18 -3.42 -0.30
CA ALA A 274 9.03 -3.62 -1.73
C ALA A 274 9.46 -5.03 -2.17
N VAL A 275 10.61 -5.51 -1.71
CA VAL A 275 11.07 -6.88 -1.96
C VAL A 275 10.04 -7.90 -1.49
N LYS A 276 9.54 -7.75 -0.26
CA LYS A 276 8.53 -8.66 0.26
C LYS A 276 7.26 -8.70 -0.60
N ILE A 277 6.82 -7.55 -1.12
CA ILE A 277 5.68 -7.47 -2.03
C ILE A 277 5.98 -8.16 -3.36
N PHE A 278 7.17 -7.96 -3.93
CA PHE A 278 7.58 -8.59 -5.18
C PHE A 278 7.69 -10.11 -5.05
N ASP A 279 8.30 -10.60 -3.97
CA ASP A 279 8.36 -12.02 -3.62
C ASP A 279 6.95 -12.61 -3.53
N GLU A 280 6.06 -12.01 -2.73
CA GLU A 280 4.68 -12.48 -2.55
C GLU A 280 3.81 -12.35 -3.81
N SER A 281 4.19 -11.50 -4.77
CA SER A 281 3.50 -11.37 -6.06
C SER A 281 3.84 -12.54 -6.98
N VAL A 282 5.11 -12.97 -6.98
CA VAL A 282 5.60 -14.11 -7.77
C VAL A 282 5.23 -15.44 -7.11
N ASP A 283 5.28 -15.51 -5.79
CA ASP A 283 5.04 -16.73 -5.02
C ASP A 283 3.54 -17.02 -4.81
N ALA A 284 3.24 -18.20 -4.27
CA ALA A 284 1.89 -18.56 -3.86
C ALA A 284 1.39 -17.63 -2.74
N PRO A 285 0.11 -17.20 -2.73
CA PRO A 285 -0.98 -17.69 -3.59
C PRO A 285 -1.15 -16.92 -4.91
N ARG A 286 -0.38 -15.86 -5.18
CA ARG A 286 -0.60 -14.97 -6.33
C ARG A 286 -0.06 -15.53 -7.64
N ASN A 287 1.10 -16.20 -7.59
CA ASN A 287 1.72 -16.91 -8.73
C ASN A 287 1.77 -16.06 -10.02
N TYR A 288 2.12 -14.78 -9.92
CA TYR A 288 2.12 -13.87 -11.05
C TYR A 288 3.45 -13.88 -11.78
N THR A 289 3.47 -14.41 -12.99
CA THR A 289 4.68 -14.72 -13.76
C THR A 289 5.02 -13.66 -14.82
N SER A 290 4.89 -12.36 -14.49
CA SER A 290 5.34 -11.29 -15.39
C SER A 290 6.88 -11.28 -15.43
N SER A 291 7.46 -11.31 -16.64
CA SER A 291 8.92 -11.21 -16.80
C SER A 291 9.46 -9.89 -16.25
N LEU A 292 8.72 -8.79 -16.47
CA LEU A 292 9.10 -7.47 -15.97
C LEU A 292 9.07 -7.41 -14.44
N LEU A 293 8.08 -8.02 -13.79
CA LEU A 293 8.08 -8.15 -12.31
C LEU A 293 9.31 -8.92 -11.82
N MET A 294 9.66 -10.04 -12.49
CA MET A 294 10.83 -10.84 -12.11
C MET A 294 12.14 -10.05 -12.28
N GLU A 295 12.27 -9.26 -13.35
CA GLU A 295 13.40 -8.36 -13.58
C GLU A 295 13.51 -7.31 -12.47
N HIS A 296 12.40 -6.65 -12.12
CA HIS A 296 12.34 -5.65 -11.06
C HIS A 296 12.71 -6.24 -9.70
N ARG A 297 12.16 -7.42 -9.39
CA ARG A 297 12.48 -8.20 -8.21
C ARG A 297 13.97 -8.52 -8.14
N GLN A 298 14.53 -9.05 -9.20
CA GLN A 298 15.95 -9.41 -9.26
C GLN A 298 16.86 -8.18 -9.09
N ALA A 299 16.56 -7.08 -9.77
CA ALA A 299 17.32 -5.83 -9.67
C ALA A 299 17.33 -5.29 -8.24
N LEU A 300 16.18 -5.29 -7.57
CA LEU A 300 16.07 -4.82 -6.19
C LEU A 300 16.84 -5.71 -5.19
N HIS A 301 16.74 -7.04 -5.33
CA HIS A 301 17.52 -7.99 -4.52
C HIS A 301 19.02 -7.77 -4.70
N GLN A 302 19.49 -7.60 -5.93
CA GLN A 302 20.91 -7.34 -6.23
C GLN A 302 21.38 -6.01 -5.63
N SER A 303 20.56 -4.95 -5.69
CA SER A 303 20.89 -3.66 -5.06
C SER A 303 21.04 -3.79 -3.55
N LEU A 304 20.09 -4.46 -2.88
CA LEU A 304 20.16 -4.68 -1.43
C LEU A 304 21.37 -5.52 -1.01
N GLN A 305 21.70 -6.55 -1.78
CA GLN A 305 22.90 -7.35 -1.55
C GLN A 305 24.16 -6.48 -1.66
N ALA A 306 24.28 -5.68 -2.73
CA ALA A 306 25.42 -4.79 -2.91
C ALA A 306 25.54 -3.75 -1.77
N GLN A 307 24.43 -3.16 -1.33
CA GLN A 307 24.40 -2.25 -0.18
C GLN A 307 24.84 -2.95 1.11
N ALA A 308 24.40 -4.19 1.34
CA ALA A 308 24.80 -4.97 2.50
C ALA A 308 26.31 -5.32 2.49
N GLU A 309 26.87 -5.59 1.32
CA GLU A 309 28.31 -5.84 1.15
C GLU A 309 29.15 -4.59 1.42
N VAL A 310 28.74 -3.42 0.90
CA VAL A 310 29.38 -2.13 1.21
C VAL A 310 29.32 -1.83 2.70
N LYS A 311 28.16 -1.99 3.33
CA LYS A 311 27.99 -1.78 4.78
C LYS A 311 28.90 -2.69 5.60
N LYS A 312 29.00 -3.97 5.24
CA LYS A 312 29.92 -4.93 5.90
C LYS A 312 31.38 -4.52 5.74
N ALA A 313 31.78 -4.06 4.55
CA ALA A 313 33.14 -3.59 4.30
C ALA A 313 33.49 -2.34 5.12
N ASP A 314 32.54 -1.41 5.25
CA ASP A 314 32.70 -0.21 6.09
C ASP A 314 32.79 -0.55 7.58
N GLU A 315 31.95 -1.49 8.06
CA GLU A 315 32.00 -2.01 9.44
C GLU A 315 33.34 -2.72 9.73
N GLU A 316 33.84 -3.54 8.81
CA GLU A 316 35.14 -4.21 8.95
C GLU A 316 36.31 -3.21 8.95
N LYS A 317 36.26 -2.20 8.08
CA LYS A 317 37.25 -1.13 8.04
C LYS A 317 37.27 -0.33 9.35
N ALA A 318 36.09 0.07 9.85
CA ALA A 318 35.96 0.75 11.13
C ALA A 318 36.53 -0.10 12.29
N ALA A 319 36.18 -1.39 12.34
CA ALA A 319 36.70 -2.31 13.34
C ALA A 319 38.22 -2.50 13.26
N ASN A 320 38.80 -2.50 12.05
CA ASN A 320 40.24 -2.59 11.86
C ASN A 320 40.96 -1.30 12.29
N ASP A 321 40.38 -0.13 11.99
CA ASP A 321 40.94 1.15 12.39
C ASP A 321 40.89 1.33 13.92
N ASP A 322 39.82 0.88 14.58
CA ASP A 322 39.74 0.79 16.04
C ASP A 322 40.83 -0.14 16.62
N ARG A 323 41.05 -1.31 16.02
CA ARG A 323 42.13 -2.23 16.43
C ARG A 323 43.51 -1.60 16.27
N LYS A 324 43.75 -0.83 15.20
CA LYS A 324 45.02 -0.09 15.02
C LYS A 324 45.19 0.98 16.08
N MET A 325 44.14 1.76 16.38
CA MET A 325 44.17 2.78 17.42
C MET A 325 44.50 2.17 18.79
N LEU A 326 43.87 1.05 19.16
CA LEU A 326 44.16 0.32 20.39
C LEU A 326 45.62 -0.18 20.44
N ARG A 327 46.16 -0.67 19.32
CA ARG A 327 47.58 -1.04 19.23
C ARG A 327 48.49 0.16 19.47
N TYR A 328 48.23 1.31 18.84
CA TYR A 328 49.02 2.52 19.07
C TYR A 328 48.95 3.00 20.53
N ILE A 329 47.77 2.97 21.15
CA ILE A 329 47.61 3.28 22.58
C ILE A 329 48.42 2.32 23.44
N SER A 330 48.36 1.01 23.16
CA SER A 330 49.11 0.01 23.93
C SER A 330 50.63 0.18 23.81
N ILE A 331 51.14 0.52 22.62
CA ILE A 331 52.56 0.83 22.38
C ILE A 331 52.95 2.11 23.13
N GLY A 332 52.11 3.15 23.09
CA GLY A 332 52.35 4.40 23.81
C GLY A 332 52.42 4.21 25.34
N ILE A 333 51.46 3.46 25.91
CA ILE A 333 51.47 3.11 27.33
C ILE A 333 52.71 2.28 27.69
N GLY A 334 53.05 1.29 26.87
CA GLY A 334 54.25 0.46 27.06
C GLY A 334 55.54 1.30 27.08
N ALA A 335 55.67 2.24 26.15
CA ALA A 335 56.82 3.15 26.10
C ALA A 335 56.91 4.04 27.36
N ILE A 336 55.79 4.57 27.85
CA ILE A 336 55.73 5.37 29.09
C ILE A 336 56.18 4.52 30.29
N ILE A 337 55.71 3.28 30.42
CA ILE A 337 56.09 2.36 31.50
C ILE A 337 57.61 2.10 31.48
N VAL A 338 58.19 1.83 30.30
CA VAL A 338 59.63 1.60 30.16
C VAL A 338 60.45 2.83 30.59
N VAL A 339 60.02 4.04 30.19
CA VAL A 339 60.68 5.29 30.62
C VAL A 339 60.59 5.47 32.13
N LEU A 340 59.43 5.25 32.74
CA LEU A 340 59.24 5.34 34.18
C LEU A 340 60.11 4.34 34.95
N LEU A 341 60.26 3.10 34.45
CA LEU A 341 61.15 2.09 35.03
C LEU A 341 62.62 2.53 34.99
N ILE A 342 63.09 3.06 33.84
CA ILE A 342 64.47 3.57 33.71
C ILE A 342 64.72 4.71 34.71
N LEU A 343 63.77 5.64 34.84
CA LEU A 343 63.86 6.74 35.81
C LEU A 343 63.88 6.22 37.26
N HIS A 344 63.06 5.21 37.57
CA HIS A 344 63.02 4.60 38.90
C HIS A 344 64.36 3.91 39.26
N VAL A 345 64.91 3.10 38.35
CA VAL A 345 66.22 2.44 38.50
C VAL A 345 67.33 3.48 38.68
N ARG A 346 67.34 4.54 37.87
CA ARG A 346 68.33 5.61 37.99
C ARG A 346 68.24 6.32 39.34
N ASN A 347 67.04 6.51 39.87
CA ASN A 347 66.82 7.14 41.18
C ASN A 347 67.27 6.22 42.33
N LEU A 348 67.03 4.89 42.21
CA LEU A 348 67.55 3.88 43.15
C LEU A 348 69.08 3.88 43.20
N ILE A 349 69.75 3.86 42.03
CA ILE A 349 71.23 3.93 41.96
C ILE A 349 71.75 5.19 42.65
N ARG A 350 71.12 6.34 42.39
CA ARG A 350 71.50 7.62 43.01
C ARG A 350 71.39 7.60 44.53
N ARG A 351 70.37 6.92 45.09
CA ARG A 351 70.19 6.75 46.53
C ARG A 351 71.22 5.82 47.16
N MET A 352 71.69 4.79 46.45
CA MET A 352 72.75 3.90 46.97
C MET A 352 74.15 4.52 46.95
N SER A 353 74.36 5.54 46.11
CA SER A 353 75.63 6.29 46.03
C SER A 353 75.75 7.45 47.04
N GLN A 354 74.69 7.72 47.81
CA GLN A 354 74.67 8.67 48.92
C GLN A 354 74.75 7.88 50.23
#